data_AF-A0A536DPG2-F1
#
_entry.id   AF-A0A536DPG2-F1
#
_cell.length_a   1.000
_cell.length_b   1.000
_cell.length_c   1.000
_cell.angle_alpha   90.00
_cell.angle_beta   90.00
_cell.angle_gamma   90.00
#
_symmetry.space_group_name_H-M   'P 1'
#
loop_
_entity.id
_entity.type
_entity.pdbx_description
1 polymer ?
#
loop_
_entity_poly.entity_id
_entity_poly.type
_entity_poly.pdbx_seq_one_letter_code
_entity_poly.pdbx_strand_id
1 'polypeptide(L)' 'MPTDDDLSLTFAALADPTRRAILARLAQGEATVLELAEPFRLSLPAVSKHLKVLQRAGLISQGRR' A
#
# COMPACT_ATOMS: atom_id res chain seq x y z
N MET A 1 20.75 -7.57 -14.49
CA MET A 1 19.66 -8.28 -13.79
C MET A 1 18.39 -7.48 -14.05
N PRO A 2 17.29 -8.08 -14.52
CA PRO A 2 16.03 -7.35 -14.63
C PRO A 2 15.62 -6.91 -13.23
N THR A 3 15.43 -5.60 -13.02
CA THR A 3 14.99 -5.00 -11.75
C THR A 3 13.48 -5.14 -11.53
N ASP A 4 12.81 -5.90 -12.40
CA ASP A 4 11.37 -6.13 -12.40
C ASP A 4 10.97 -7.48 -11.81
N ASP A 5 11.88 -8.13 -11.07
CA ASP A 5 11.52 -9.32 -10.29
C ASP A 5 10.63 -8.96 -9.08
N ASP A 6 9.85 -9.94 -8.60
CA ASP A 6 8.87 -9.73 -7.53
C ASP A 6 9.50 -9.22 -6.22
N LEU A 7 10.74 -9.63 -5.93
CA LEU A 7 11.43 -9.24 -4.72
C LEU A 7 11.90 -7.79 -4.81
N SER A 8 12.39 -7.36 -5.98
CA SER A 8 12.70 -5.96 -6.28
C SER A 8 11.47 -5.07 -6.15
N LEU A 9 10.30 -5.51 -6.68
CA LEU A 9 9.03 -4.79 -6.52
C LEU A 9 8.59 -4.70 -5.05
N THR A 10 8.76 -5.79 -4.29
CA THR A 10 8.44 -5.86 -2.86
C THR A 10 9.30 -4.89 -2.07
N PHE A 11 10.62 -4.91 -2.24
CA PHE A 11 11.51 -4.00 -1.52
C PHE A 11 11.29 -2.54 -1.91
N ALA A 12 11.07 -2.25 -3.19
CA ALA A 12 10.71 -0.92 -3.64
C ALA A 12 9.40 -0.44 -2.98
N ALA A 13 8.38 -1.30 -2.89
CA ALA A 13 7.14 -0.99 -2.20
C ALA A 13 7.36 -0.77 -0.69
N LEU A 14 8.21 -1.55 -0.03
CA LEU A 14 8.47 -1.39 1.40
C LEU A 14 9.39 -0.21 1.76
N ALA A 15 10.09 0.40 0.79
CA ALA A 15 11.00 1.52 1.04
C ALA A 15 10.31 2.81 1.56
N ASP A 16 9.03 2.99 1.27
CA ASP A 16 8.27 4.19 1.64
C ASP A 16 7.58 4.05 3.01
N PRO A 17 7.78 5.02 3.93
CA PRO A 17 7.22 4.94 5.28
C PRO A 17 5.69 4.96 5.30
N THR A 18 5.04 5.71 4.41
CA THR A 18 3.57 5.76 4.31
C THR A 18 3.02 4.40 3.90
N ARG A 19 3.66 3.72 2.93
CA ARG A 19 3.27 2.36 2.53
C ARG A 19 3.42 1.35 3.69
N ARG A 20 4.51 1.42 4.46
CA ARG A 20 4.66 0.56 5.66
C ARG A 20 3.60 0.85 6.71
N ALA A 21 3.24 2.11 6.91
CA ALA A 21 2.19 2.48 7.86
C ALA A 21 0.79 2.01 7.41
N ILE A 22 0.48 2.08 6.12
CA ILE A 22 -0.74 1.49 5.53
C ILE A 22 -0.78 -0.03 5.78
N LEU A 23 0.32 -0.74 5.51
CA LEU A 23 0.40 -2.18 5.77
C LEU A 23 0.22 -2.51 7.26
N ALA A 24 0.85 -1.76 8.16
CA ALA A 24 0.68 -1.94 9.60
C ALA A 24 -0.78 -1.73 10.03
N ARG A 25 -1.50 -0.78 9.43
CA ARG A 25 -2.94 -0.57 9.68
C ARG A 25 -3.80 -1.71 9.14
N LEU A 26 -3.50 -2.23 7.95
CA LEU A 26 -4.23 -3.35 7.34
C LEU A 26 -3.94 -4.69 8.04
N ALA A 27 -2.77 -4.84 8.67
CA ALA A 27 -2.46 -5.99 9.51
C ALA A 27 -3.39 -6.10 10.74
N GLN A 28 -4.05 -5.01 11.13
CA GLN A 28 -5.06 -5.01 12.21
C GLN A 28 -6.47 -5.36 11.71
N GLY A 29 -6.66 -5.50 10.39
CA GLY A 29 -7.95 -5.82 9.76
C GLY A 29 -8.23 -4.95 8.53
N GLU A 30 -9.28 -5.34 7.80
CA GLU A 30 -9.74 -4.62 6.61
C GLU A 30 -10.05 -3.15 6.92
N ALA A 31 -9.77 -2.27 5.95
CA ALA A 31 -10.04 -0.84 6.05
C ALA A 31 -10.41 -0.27 4.67
N THR A 32 -11.27 0.74 4.69
CA THR A 32 -11.61 1.54 3.53
C THR A 32 -10.49 2.53 3.19
N VAL A 33 -10.46 3.02 1.94
CA VAL A 33 -9.48 4.02 1.51
C VAL A 33 -9.57 5.31 2.35
N LEU A 34 -10.77 5.66 2.82
CA LEU A 34 -11.00 6.83 3.67
C LEU A 34 -10.34 6.67 5.05
N GLU A 35 -10.56 5.53 5.72
CA GLU A 35 -9.93 5.21 7.01
C GLU A 35 -8.40 5.14 6.90
N LEU A 36 -7.89 4.67 5.76
CA LEU A 36 -6.45 4.66 5.49
C LEU A 36 -5.86 6.06 5.24
N ALA A 37 -6.66 7.04 4.85
CA ALA A 37 -6.20 8.40 4.56
C ALA A 37 -6.15 9.29 5.80
N GLU A 38 -7.05 9.05 6.75
CA GLU A 38 -7.22 9.84 7.97
C GLU A 38 -5.90 10.10 8.74
N PRO A 39 -5.00 9.10 8.95
CA PRO A 39 -3.80 9.31 9.76
C PRO A 39 -2.73 10.18 9.08
N PHE A 40 -2.74 10.28 7.75
CA PHE A 40 -1.62 10.86 7.01
C PHE A 40 -1.87 12.29 6.52
N ARG A 41 -3.06 12.87 6.76
CA ARG A 41 -3.51 14.14 6.15
C ARG A 41 -3.29 14.16 4.63
N LEU A 42 -3.33 12.99 4.00
CA LEU A 42 -3.14 12.83 2.56
C LEU A 42 -4.48 12.89 1.86
N SER A 43 -4.46 13.35 0.61
CA SER A 43 -5.63 13.27 -0.25
C SER A 43 -5.91 11.80 -0.65
N LEU A 44 -7.19 11.48 -0.90
CA LEU A 44 -7.59 10.14 -1.38
C LEU A 44 -6.82 9.69 -2.64
N PRO A 45 -6.51 10.56 -3.63
CA PRO A 45 -5.67 10.20 -4.77
C PRO A 45 -4.25 9.79 -4.38
N ALA A 46 -3.65 10.48 -3.39
CA ALA A 46 -2.31 10.16 -2.91
C ALA A 46 -2.30 8.77 -2.25
N VAL A 47 -3.27 8.48 -1.39
CA VAL A 47 -3.42 7.15 -0.76
C VAL A 47 -3.66 6.08 -1.82
N SER A 48 -4.52 6.35 -2.80
CA SER A 48 -4.78 5.43 -3.92
C SER A 48 -3.52 5.09 -4.71
N LYS A 49 -2.59 6.04 -4.87
CA LYS A 49 -1.29 5.78 -5.50
C LYS A 49 -0.45 4.81 -4.68
N HIS A 50 -0.40 4.99 -3.36
CA HIS A 50 0.30 4.06 -2.46
C HIS A 50 -0.31 2.65 -2.52
N LEU A 51 -1.65 2.55 -2.52
CA LEU A 51 -2.37 1.28 -2.62
C LEU A 51 -2.07 0.54 -3.94
N LYS A 52 -2.06 1.25 -5.08
CA LYS A 52 -1.71 0.64 -6.38
C LYS A 52 -0.30 0.05 -6.39
N VAL A 53 0.67 0.73 -5.77
CA VAL A 53 2.05 0.21 -5.64
C VAL A 53 2.09 -1.04 -4.78
N LEU A 54 1.41 -1.02 -3.63
CA LEU A 54 1.32 -2.18 -2.74
C LEU A 54 0.63 -3.38 -3.42
N GLN A 55 -0.44 -3.14 -4.18
CA GLN A 55 -1.16 -4.17 -4.91
C GLN A 55 -0.31 -4.77 -6.03
N ARG A 56 0.44 -3.94 -6.78
CA ARG A 56 1.37 -4.41 -7.82
C ARG A 56 2.50 -5.26 -7.22
N ALA A 57 2.93 -4.95 -6.01
CA ALA A 57 3.92 -5.74 -5.27
C ALA A 57 3.32 -6.98 -4.58
N GLY A 58 2.02 -7.25 -4.75
CA GLY A 58 1.35 -8.41 -4.13
C GLY A 58 1.16 -8.31 -2.61
N LEU A 59 1.37 -7.12 -2.02
CA LEU A 59 1.33 -6.92 -0.56
C LEU A 59 -0.08 -6.68 -0.01
N ILE A 60 -1.03 -6.32 -0.88
CA ILE A 60 -2.44 -6.14 -0.51
C ILE A 60 -3.34 -6.66 -1.62
N SER A 61 -4.57 -7.04 -1.24
CA SER A 61 -5.66 -7.35 -2.15
C SER A 61 -6.83 -6.40 -1.92
N GLN A 62 -7.59 -6.08 -2.98
CA GLN A 62 -8.85 -5.36 -2.82
C GLN A 62 -9.97 -6.36 -2.56
N GLY A 63 -10.63 -6.25 -1.40
CA GLY A 63 -11.88 -6.94 -1.14
C GLY A 63 -13.00 -6.34 -1.99
N ARG A 64 -13.81 -7.17 -2.65
CA ARG A 64 -15.05 -6.73 -3.27
C ARG A 64 -16.15 -6.86 -2.22
N ARG A 65 -16.59 -5.73 -1.67
CA ARG A 65 -17.86 -5.62 -0.95
C ARG A 65 -18.90 -5.02 -1.88
#